data_AF-A0A655BLN1-F1
#
_entry.id   AF-A0A655BLN1-F1
#
_cell.length_a   1.000
_cell.length_b   1.000
_cell.length_c   1.000
_cell.angle_alpha   90.00
_cell.angle_beta   90.00
_cell.angle_gamma   90.00
#
_symmetry.space_group_name_H-M   'P 1'
#
loop_
_entity.id
_entity.type
_entity.pdbx_description
1 polymer ?
#
loop_
_entity_poly.entity_id
_entity_poly.type
_entity_poly.pdbx_seq_one_letter_code
_entity_poly.pdbx_strand_id
1 'polypeptide(L)'
;MDNATRLDRFTTDLTLNKGTLTLDDMVGQSSMLALTGSGTLDLVKQSCDTQFNLRVLGGWNGDSNLITFLKETPVPLRVYGKWQELNYTLQVDQLLRKHLQDEAKRRLNDWADRNKDTRNGKDVKKLLNKL
;
A
#
# COMPACT_ATOMS: atom_id res chain seq x y z
N MET A 1 9.81 15.37 -18.88
CA MET A 1 9.52 13.98 -18.48
C MET A 1 8.28 14.05 -17.61
N ASP A 2 7.15 13.56 -18.12
CA ASP A 2 5.91 13.52 -17.33
C ASP A 2 6.06 12.44 -16.25
N ASN A 3 6.22 12.90 -15.01
CA ASN A 3 6.24 12.08 -13.80
C ASN A 3 4.82 11.85 -13.24
N ALA A 4 3.79 12.25 -13.98
CA ALA A 4 2.40 12.06 -13.59
C ALA A 4 1.94 10.65 -13.95
N THR A 5 1.39 9.95 -12.94
CA THR A 5 0.67 8.70 -13.16
C THR A 5 -0.61 8.99 -13.95
N ARG A 6 -0.64 8.56 -15.21
CA ARG A 6 -1.84 8.65 -16.05
C ARG A 6 -2.73 7.43 -15.86
N LEU A 7 -4.03 7.66 -15.70
CA LEU A 7 -5.05 6.61 -15.74
C LEU A 7 -5.62 6.53 -17.15
N ASP A 8 -5.77 5.32 -17.66
CA ASP A 8 -6.44 5.04 -18.93
C ASP A 8 -7.96 5.12 -18.77
N ARG A 9 -8.47 4.81 -17.57
CA ARG A 9 -9.88 4.92 -17.20
C ARG A 9 -10.03 5.38 -15.75
N PHE A 10 -11.00 6.24 -15.51
CA PHE A 10 -11.42 6.65 -14.17
C PHE A 10 -12.94 6.83 -14.15
N THR A 11 -13.61 6.21 -13.17
CA THR A 11 -15.07 6.28 -12.97
C THR A 11 -15.36 6.50 -11.49
N THR A 12 -16.44 7.22 -11.18
CA THR A 12 -16.90 7.51 -9.81
C THR A 12 -18.33 8.01 -9.86
N ASP A 13 -19.08 7.76 -8.79
CA ASP A 13 -20.36 8.41 -8.56
C ASP A 13 -20.10 9.78 -7.93
N LEU A 14 -20.56 10.83 -8.60
CA LEU A 14 -20.27 12.21 -8.23
C LEU A 14 -21.54 12.90 -7.73
N THR A 15 -21.46 13.48 -6.53
CA THR A 15 -22.49 14.37 -5.99
C THR A 15 -21.93 15.77 -5.77
N LEU A 16 -22.57 16.81 -6.31
CA LEU A 16 -22.22 18.20 -6.06
C LEU A 16 -23.24 18.85 -5.13
N ASN A 17 -22.78 19.35 -3.99
CA ASN A 17 -23.60 20.09 -3.04
C ASN A 17 -22.88 21.33 -2.54
N LYS A 18 -23.38 22.51 -2.90
CA LYS A 18 -22.88 23.83 -2.42
C LYS A 18 -21.36 23.99 -2.53
N GLY A 19 -20.78 23.52 -3.64
CA GLY A 19 -19.34 23.61 -3.90
C GLY A 19 -18.50 22.47 -3.33
N THR A 20 -19.10 21.53 -2.60
CA THR A 20 -18.44 20.28 -2.22
C THR A 20 -18.82 19.18 -3.22
N LEU A 21 -17.83 18.60 -3.87
CA LEU A 21 -17.93 17.36 -4.62
C LEU A 21 -17.67 16.18 -3.68
N THR A 22 -18.57 15.22 -3.65
CA THR A 22 -18.31 13.88 -3.10
C THR A 22 -18.06 12.94 -4.27
N LEU A 23 -16.99 12.16 -4.16
CA LEU A 23 -16.60 11.12 -5.11
C LEU A 23 -16.72 9.78 -4.38
N ASP A 24 -17.74 9.01 -4.75
CA ASP A 24 -17.99 7.68 -4.23
C ASP A 24 -17.63 6.62 -5.28
N ASP A 25 -17.30 5.42 -4.81
CA ASP A 25 -16.98 4.26 -5.66
C ASP A 25 -15.99 4.58 -6.79
N MET A 26 -14.92 5.33 -6.44
CA MET A 26 -13.86 5.63 -7.41
C MET A 26 -13.22 4.32 -7.86
N VAL A 27 -13.08 4.16 -9.18
CA VAL A 27 -12.35 3.06 -9.81
C VAL A 27 -11.50 3.64 -10.91
N GLY A 28 -10.18 3.50 -10.78
CA GLY A 28 -9.20 3.93 -11.76
C GLY A 28 -8.31 2.79 -12.21
N GLN A 29 -7.92 2.80 -13.49
CA GLN A 29 -7.05 1.78 -14.08
C GLN A 29 -6.07 2.42 -15.05
N SER A 30 -4.84 1.94 -15.03
CA SER A 30 -3.80 2.16 -16.03
C SER A 30 -3.06 0.87 -16.32
N SER A 31 -2.17 0.88 -17.32
CA SER A 31 -1.23 -0.22 -17.58
C SER A 31 -0.39 -0.66 -16.37
N MET A 32 -0.11 0.23 -15.42
CA MET A 32 0.76 -0.04 -14.25
C MET A 32 0.00 -0.16 -12.93
N LEU A 33 -1.17 0.46 -12.81
CA LEU A 33 -1.86 0.65 -11.52
C LEU A 33 -3.37 0.46 -11.65
N ALA A 34 -3.96 -0.15 -10.62
CA ALA A 34 -5.38 -0.05 -10.37
C ALA A 34 -5.58 0.73 -9.06
N LEU A 35 -6.63 1.54 -8.99
CA LEU A 35 -7.05 2.18 -7.75
C LEU A 35 -8.53 2.01 -7.52
N THR A 36 -8.90 1.95 -6.25
CA THR A 36 -10.26 2.24 -5.79
C THR A 36 -10.23 3.33 -4.74
N GLY A 37 -11.36 3.95 -4.41
CA GLY A 37 -11.36 4.95 -3.34
C GLY A 37 -12.66 5.70 -3.17
N SER A 38 -12.64 6.65 -2.25
CA SER A 38 -13.68 7.64 -2.07
C SER A 38 -13.10 8.92 -1.46
N GLY A 39 -13.85 10.02 -1.52
CA GLY A 39 -13.39 11.27 -0.93
C GLY A 39 -14.23 12.47 -1.30
N THR A 40 -13.72 13.64 -0.92
CA THR A 40 -14.39 14.92 -1.12
C THR A 40 -13.43 15.97 -1.68
N LEU A 41 -13.97 16.88 -2.48
CA LEU A 41 -13.30 18.10 -2.91
C LEU A 41 -14.16 19.30 -2.56
N ASP A 42 -13.61 20.25 -1.84
CA ASP A 42 -14.23 21.55 -1.61
C ASP A 42 -13.69 22.51 -2.69
N LEU A 43 -14.52 22.80 -3.69
CA LEU A 43 -14.17 23.65 -4.83
C LEU A 43 -14.00 25.11 -4.44
N VAL A 44 -14.70 25.56 -3.39
CA VAL A 44 -14.66 26.94 -2.91
C VAL A 44 -13.38 27.16 -2.10
N LYS A 45 -13.07 26.23 -1.20
CA LYS A 45 -11.85 26.26 -0.39
C LYS A 45 -10.63 25.73 -1.11
N GLN A 46 -10.79 25.18 -2.32
CA GLN A 46 -9.71 24.56 -3.09
C GLN A 46 -8.94 23.52 -2.28
N SER A 47 -9.68 22.60 -1.66
CA SER A 47 -9.11 21.53 -0.85
C SER A 47 -9.71 20.18 -1.19
N CYS A 48 -9.02 19.12 -0.85
CA CYS A 48 -9.55 17.77 -0.93
C CYS A 48 -9.24 16.96 0.33
N ASP A 49 -9.97 15.87 0.47
CA ASP A 49 -9.65 14.76 1.36
C ASP A 49 -10.13 13.49 0.68
N THR A 50 -9.18 12.70 0.20
CA THR A 50 -9.42 11.52 -0.63
C THR A 50 -8.61 10.36 -0.11
N GLN A 51 -9.22 9.18 -0.12
CA GLN A 51 -8.57 7.94 0.24
C GLN A 51 -8.63 6.98 -0.95
N PHE A 52 -7.46 6.48 -1.34
CA PHE A 52 -7.26 5.54 -2.40
C PHE A 52 -6.70 4.23 -1.86
N ASN A 53 -7.13 3.11 -2.41
CA ASN A 53 -6.47 1.83 -2.30
C ASN A 53 -5.78 1.56 -3.64
N LEU A 54 -4.45 1.59 -3.64
CA LEU A 54 -3.63 1.41 -4.83
C LEU A 54 -3.18 -0.05 -4.94
N ARG A 55 -3.25 -0.63 -6.13
CA ARG A 55 -2.69 -1.93 -6.44
C ARG A 55 -1.78 -1.84 -7.65
N VAL A 56 -0.60 -2.41 -7.53
CA VAL A 56 0.39 -2.46 -8.61
C VAL A 56 0.03 -3.61 -9.55
N LEU A 57 -0.13 -3.31 -10.84
CA LEU A 57 -0.43 -4.31 -11.87
C LEU A 57 0.86 -4.74 -12.61
N GLY A 58 1.79 -3.82 -12.83
CA GLY A 58 3.02 -4.11 -13.57
C GLY A 58 3.94 -2.89 -13.71
N GLY A 59 5.06 -3.08 -14.40
CA GLY A 59 5.95 -1.98 -14.82
C GLY A 59 6.83 -1.36 -13.72
N TRP A 60 6.68 -1.75 -12.46
CA TRP A 60 7.60 -1.32 -11.40
C TRP A 60 8.83 -2.23 -11.37
N ASN A 61 10.00 -1.69 -11.72
CA ASN A 61 11.28 -2.39 -11.63
C ASN A 61 11.94 -2.06 -10.29
N GLY A 62 12.06 -3.05 -9.41
CA GLY A 62 12.50 -2.90 -8.02
C GLY A 62 12.61 -4.25 -7.32
N ASP A 63 12.77 -4.23 -5.99
CA ASP A 63 13.01 -5.45 -5.20
C ASP A 63 11.83 -6.43 -5.28
N SER A 64 12.11 -7.68 -5.68
CA SER A 64 11.13 -8.67 -6.14
C SER A 64 10.07 -9.00 -5.08
N ASN A 65 10.44 -9.01 -3.80
CA ASN A 65 9.54 -9.37 -2.70
C ASN A 65 8.56 -8.23 -2.36
N LEU A 66 9.04 -6.97 -2.41
CA LEU A 66 8.20 -5.79 -2.22
C LEU A 66 7.18 -5.66 -3.35
N ILE A 67 7.58 -5.87 -4.60
CA ILE A 67 6.65 -5.83 -5.73
C ILE A 67 5.60 -6.94 -5.62
N THR A 68 5.99 -8.15 -5.21
CA THR A 68 5.06 -9.26 -5.02
C THR A 68 4.02 -8.92 -3.96
N PHE A 69 4.47 -8.39 -2.82
CA PHE A 69 3.58 -7.92 -1.76
C PHE A 69 2.62 -6.81 -2.22
N LEU A 70 3.12 -5.81 -2.95
CA LEU A 70 2.32 -4.67 -3.44
C LEU A 70 1.36 -5.03 -4.59
N LYS A 71 1.62 -6.15 -5.28
CA LYS A 71 0.68 -6.75 -6.24
C LYS A 71 -0.47 -7.46 -5.53
N GLU A 72 -0.18 -8.10 -4.40
CA GLU A 72 -1.14 -8.91 -3.64
C GLU A 72 -1.96 -8.09 -2.64
N THR A 73 -1.38 -7.00 -2.11
CA THR A 73 -1.99 -6.19 -1.04
C THR A 73 -2.26 -4.77 -1.52
N PRO A 74 -3.52 -4.30 -1.50
CA PRO A 74 -3.84 -2.90 -1.76
C PRO A 74 -3.17 -1.99 -0.72
N VAL A 75 -2.54 -0.91 -1.20
CA VAL A 75 -1.84 0.08 -0.37
C VAL A 75 -2.73 1.29 -0.18
N PRO A 76 -3.14 1.61 1.07
CA PRO A 76 -3.95 2.79 1.32
C PRO A 76 -3.08 4.06 1.24
N LEU A 77 -3.54 5.01 0.43
CA LEU A 77 -3.00 6.34 0.26
C LEU A 77 -4.11 7.35 0.60
N ARG A 78 -3.85 8.28 1.52
CA ARG A 78 -4.71 9.44 1.74
C ARG A 78 -4.04 10.69 1.19
N VAL A 79 -4.77 11.48 0.42
CA VAL A 79 -4.34 12.80 -0.08
C VAL A 79 -5.32 13.84 0.43
N TYR A 80 -4.82 14.86 1.14
CA TYR A 80 -5.67 15.84 1.80
C TYR A 80 -5.02 17.23 1.90
N GLY A 81 -5.83 18.24 2.14
CA GLY A 81 -5.39 19.63 2.32
C GLY A 81 -5.71 20.52 1.13
N LYS A 82 -5.05 21.67 1.05
CA LYS A 82 -5.22 22.65 -0.03
C LYS A 82 -4.56 22.15 -1.32
N TRP A 83 -5.13 22.44 -2.48
CA TRP A 83 -4.56 21.98 -3.76
C TRP A 83 -3.14 22.50 -4.02
N GLN A 84 -2.78 23.66 -3.46
CA GLN A 84 -1.43 24.22 -3.54
C GLN A 84 -0.45 23.57 -2.54
N GLU A 85 -0.96 22.91 -1.50
CA GLU A 85 -0.20 22.39 -0.36
C GLU A 85 -0.76 21.02 0.08
N LEU A 86 -0.86 20.10 -0.88
CA LEU A 86 -1.40 18.77 -0.62
C LEU A 86 -0.46 17.97 0.28
N ASN A 87 -1.04 17.41 1.33
CA ASN A 87 -0.40 16.45 2.20
C ASN A 87 -0.80 15.04 1.75
N TYR A 88 0.12 14.10 1.95
CA TYR A 88 -0.14 12.69 1.65
C TYR A 88 0.29 11.80 2.82
N THR A 89 -0.45 10.73 3.05
CA THR A 89 -0.10 9.69 4.00
C THR A 89 -0.20 8.35 3.32
N LEU A 90 0.92 7.64 3.27
CA LEU A 90 1.02 6.31 2.68
C LEU A 90 1.27 5.30 3.80
N GLN A 91 0.33 4.40 4.06
CA GLN A 91 0.44 3.46 5.18
C GLN A 91 1.13 2.15 4.78
N VAL A 92 2.27 2.23 4.08
CA VAL A 92 3.04 1.02 3.74
C VAL A 92 3.72 0.43 4.98
N ASP A 93 4.01 1.29 5.93
CA ASP A 93 5.04 1.09 6.94
C ASP A 93 4.68 0.01 7.98
N GLN A 94 3.44 0.01 8.46
CA GLN A 94 2.96 -1.03 9.38
C GLN A 94 2.67 -2.35 8.68
N LEU A 95 2.13 -2.30 7.46
CA LEU A 95 1.79 -3.48 6.67
C LEU A 95 3.04 -4.24 6.24
N LEU A 96 4.06 -3.52 5.74
CA LEU A 96 5.35 -4.10 5.36
C LEU A 96 6.10 -4.67 6.55
N ARG A 97 6.18 -3.92 7.67
CA ARG A 97 6.88 -4.42 8.87
C ARG A 97 6.28 -5.73 9.35
N LYS A 98 4.95 -5.83 9.41
CA LYS A 98 4.26 -7.07 9.81
C LYS A 98 4.55 -8.21 8.83
N HIS A 99 4.44 -7.96 7.53
CA HIS A 99 4.69 -8.99 6.52
C HIS A 99 6.14 -9.49 6.53
N LEU A 100 7.12 -8.58 6.65
CA LEU A 100 8.53 -8.95 6.77
C LEU A 100 8.82 -9.71 8.06
N GLN A 101 8.18 -9.35 9.18
CA GLN A 101 8.27 -10.10 10.43
C GLN A 101 7.70 -11.51 10.28
N ASP A 102 6.54 -11.65 9.64
CA ASP A 102 5.89 -12.94 9.44
C ASP A 102 6.70 -13.84 8.50
N GLU A 103 7.22 -13.29 7.40
CA GLU A 103 8.08 -14.03 6.45
C GLU A 103 9.43 -14.39 7.08
N ALA A 104 10.06 -13.49 7.84
CA ALA A 104 11.27 -13.79 8.58
C ALA A 104 11.02 -14.88 9.63
N LYS A 105 9.92 -14.81 10.38
CA LYS A 105 9.54 -15.83 11.36
C LYS A 105 9.29 -17.18 10.70
N ARG A 106 8.62 -17.20 9.55
CA ARG A 106 8.39 -18.41 8.76
C ARG A 106 9.70 -19.03 8.29
N ARG A 107 10.60 -18.24 7.69
CA ARG A 107 11.91 -18.73 7.23
C ARG A 107 12.81 -19.20 8.37
N LEU A 108 12.79 -18.51 9.51
CA LEU A 108 13.52 -18.93 10.72
C LEU A 108 12.98 -20.26 11.27
N ASN A 109 11.65 -20.44 11.28
CA ASN A 109 11.03 -21.70 11.67
C ASN A 109 11.37 -22.83 10.68
N ASP A 110 11.27 -22.58 9.38
CA ASP A 110 11.61 -23.56 8.33
C ASP A 110 13.08 -23.96 8.40
N TRP A 111 13.99 -23.01 8.66
CA TRP A 111 15.40 -23.32 8.88
C TRP A 111 15.59 -24.14 10.17
N ALA A 112 14.96 -23.73 11.28
CA ALA A 112 15.06 -24.44 12.55
C ALA A 112 14.54 -25.87 12.45
N ASP A 113 13.46 -26.11 11.70
CA ASP A 113 12.90 -27.45 11.48
C ASP A 113 13.81 -28.30 10.58
N ARG A 114 14.37 -27.74 9.51
CA ARG A 114 15.36 -28.45 8.66
C ARG A 114 16.66 -28.77 9.39
N ASN A 115 17.05 -27.98 10.38
CA ASN A 115 18.28 -28.18 11.17
C ASN A 115 18.06 -28.94 12.49
N LYS A 116 16.83 -29.32 12.83
CA LYS A 116 16.53 -30.18 14.00
C LYS A 116 17.08 -31.59 13.83
N ASP A 117 17.24 -32.07 12.60
CA ASP A 117 17.83 -33.38 12.31
C ASP A 117 19.38 -33.40 12.42
N THR A 118 20.02 -32.23 12.52
CA THR A 118 21.48 -32.06 12.62
C THR A 118 21.89 -31.52 14.00
N ARG A 119 21.74 -32.33 15.06
CA ARG A 119 22.43 -32.31 16.40
C ARG A 119 22.81 -30.98 17.13
N ASN A 120 22.45 -29.78 16.64
CA ASN A 120 22.82 -28.45 17.15
C ASN A 120 21.61 -27.62 17.64
N GLY A 121 20.42 -28.23 17.75
CA GLY A 121 19.17 -27.54 18.08
C GLY A 121 19.02 -26.98 19.51
N LYS A 122 20.01 -27.14 20.39
CA LYS A 122 19.95 -26.65 21.79
C LYS A 122 20.40 -25.20 21.96
N ASP A 123 21.29 -24.69 21.12
CA ASP A 123 21.84 -23.34 21.29
C ASP A 123 20.99 -22.25 20.65
N VAL A 124 20.29 -22.56 19.55
CA VAL A 124 19.39 -21.61 18.88
C VAL A 124 18.19 -21.25 19.77
N LYS A 125 17.66 -22.21 20.55
CA LYS A 125 16.55 -21.97 21.48
C LYS A 125 16.87 -20.97 22.60
N LYS A 126 18.15 -20.84 22.99
CA LYS A 126 18.57 -19.86 24.01
C LYS A 126 18.65 -18.43 23.48
N LEU A 127 18.91 -18.26 22.19
CA LEU A 127 19.01 -16.94 21.55
C LEU A 127 17.64 -16.34 21.25
N LEU A 128 16.64 -17.18 20.93
CA LEU A 128 15.27 -16.74 20.64
C LEU A 128 14.49 -16.28 21.89
N ASN A 129 14.85 -16.75 23.09
CA ASN A 129 14.20 -16.35 24.35
C ASN A 129 14.72 -15.01 24.92
N LYS A 130 15.64 -14.33 24.22
CA LYS A 130 16.32 -13.12 24.71
C LYS A 130 16.08 -11.88 23.84
N LEU A 131 15.19 -11.98 22.86
CA LEU A 131 14.61 -10.89 22.06
C LEU A 131 13.12 -10.80 22.38
#